data_AF-A0A8J4RN62-F1
#
_entry.id   AF-A0A8J4RN62-F1
#
_cell.length_a   1.000
_cell.length_b   1.000
_cell.length_c   1.000
_cell.angle_alpha   90.00
_cell.angle_beta   90.00
_cell.angle_gamma   90.00
#
_symmetry.space_group_name_H-M   'P 1'
#
loop_
_entity.id
_entity.type
_entity.pdbx_description
1 polymer ?
#
loop_
_entity_poly.entity_id
_entity_poly.type
_entity_poly.pdbx_seq_one_letter_code
_entity_poly.pdbx_strand_id
1 'polypeptide(L)'
;MFDENLNPKKKIKEFVRERKFCETVVESAREVERRVAKWQIQQLHLEERLLRTSSHNWCIVNDGTNQPTIVMGVSGKPAELLEIESVLCDQIPVMRRFTGGGTVLVDPGTIFVTFICNKDAVAGIQPYPQPIMSWSGALYNKVFQGIGDFHLRENDYVFGDRKFGGNAQSITKNRWIHHTSFLWDYEVQNMDYLKLPARVPEYRLV
;
A
#
# COMPACT_ATOMS: atom_id res chain seq x y z
N MET A 1 22.06 -4.28 -1.62
CA MET A 1 22.48 -3.36 -0.54
C MET A 1 22.19 -1.94 -1.02
N PHE A 2 20.99 -1.41 -0.71
CA PHE A 2 20.57 -0.08 -1.16
C PHE A 2 21.14 0.98 -0.21
N ASP A 3 21.77 2.01 -0.77
CA ASP A 3 22.35 3.17 -0.07
C ASP A 3 21.31 3.87 0.84
N GLU A 4 21.67 4.16 2.10
CA GLU A 4 20.79 4.83 3.07
C GLU A 4 20.36 6.23 2.61
N ASN A 5 21.13 6.89 1.74
CA ASN A 5 20.76 8.18 1.14
C ASN A 5 19.64 8.07 0.09
N LEU A 6 19.34 6.85 -0.36
CA LEU A 6 18.28 6.53 -1.30
C LEU A 6 17.02 6.00 -0.61
N ASN A 7 16.94 6.06 0.73
CA ASN A 7 15.79 5.57 1.50
C ASN A 7 14.48 6.29 1.10
N PRO A 8 13.56 5.64 0.37
CA PRO A 8 12.34 6.28 -0.11
C PRO A 8 11.43 6.72 1.03
N LYS A 9 11.46 6.05 2.20
CA LYS A 9 10.68 6.45 3.38
C LYS A 9 11.07 7.85 3.84
N LYS A 10 12.36 8.20 3.78
CA LYS A 10 12.85 9.53 4.18
C LYS A 10 12.37 10.60 3.21
N LYS A 11 12.53 10.38 1.90
CA LYS A 11 12.07 11.30 0.85
C LYS A 11 10.54 11.50 0.84
N ILE A 12 9.77 10.45 1.09
CA ILE A 12 8.31 10.54 1.18
C ILE A 12 7.91 11.39 2.39
N LYS A 13 8.54 11.18 3.55
CA LYS A 13 8.31 12.01 4.76
C LYS A 13 8.68 13.48 4.54
N GLU A 14 9.80 13.75 3.85
CA GLU A 14 10.20 15.12 3.50
C GLU A 14 9.17 15.81 2.59
N PHE A 15 8.70 15.13 1.53
CA PHE A 15 7.65 15.67 0.66
C PHE A 15 6.33 15.96 1.40
N VAL A 16 5.93 15.07 2.31
CA VAL A 16 4.70 15.20 3.10
C VAL A 16 4.70 16.47 3.95
N ARG A 17 5.85 16.79 4.56
CA ARG A 17 6.04 18.02 5.35
C ARG A 17 5.91 19.29 4.53
N GLU A 18 6.47 19.32 3.32
CA GLU A 18 6.40 20.50 2.44
C GLU A 18 4.96 20.83 2.00
N ARG A 19 4.10 19.81 1.87
CA ARG A 19 2.71 19.94 1.37
C ARG A 19 1.67 20.15 2.47
N LYS A 20 2.08 20.29 3.74
CA LYS A 20 1.20 20.49 4.91
C LYS A 20 0.13 19.40 5.09
N PHE A 21 0.45 18.14 4.80
CA PHE A 21 -0.38 17.04 5.29
C PHE A 21 -0.22 16.93 6.82
N CYS A 22 -1.31 16.64 7.55
CA CYS A 22 -1.23 16.46 9.00
C CYS A 22 -0.43 15.18 9.32
N GLU A 23 0.75 15.30 9.95
CA GLU A 23 1.55 14.16 10.45
C GLU A 23 1.19 13.88 11.92
N THR A 24 0.71 12.68 12.27
CA THR A 24 0.83 11.93 13.56
C THR A 24 0.07 10.59 13.36
N VAL A 25 0.59 9.36 13.56
CA VAL A 25 1.13 8.73 14.79
C VAL A 25 2.25 7.74 14.44
N VAL A 26 3.41 7.87 15.09
CA VAL A 26 4.41 6.82 15.25
C VAL A 26 4.22 6.26 16.66
N GLU A 27 3.72 5.03 16.82
CA GLU A 27 3.75 4.35 18.13
C GLU A 27 5.18 3.84 18.40
N SER A 28 5.71 4.14 19.58
CA SER A 28 7.09 3.82 19.96
C SER A 28 7.33 2.31 20.11
N ALA A 29 8.40 1.82 19.48
CA ALA A 29 8.79 0.42 19.32
C ALA A 29 9.14 -0.37 20.60
N ARG A 30 8.80 0.09 21.82
CA ARG A 30 9.16 -0.62 23.07
C ARG A 30 7.98 -1.23 23.83
N GLU A 31 6.75 -1.00 23.41
CA GLU A 31 5.54 -1.60 24.03
C GLU A 31 4.90 -2.70 23.15
N VAL A 32 5.52 -2.97 22.00
CA VAL A 32 4.98 -3.75 20.86
C VAL A 32 5.20 -5.27 20.97
N GLU A 33 6.09 -5.74 21.85
CA GLU A 33 6.56 -7.14 21.87
C GLU A 33 5.50 -8.20 22.30
N ARG A 34 4.27 -7.81 22.66
CA ARG A 34 3.19 -8.77 23.01
C ARG A 34 1.95 -8.75 22.10
N ARG A 35 1.94 -8.01 20.97
CA ARG A 35 0.71 -7.69 20.20
C ARG A 35 0.81 -7.93 18.67
N VAL A 36 1.52 -8.96 18.23
CA VAL A 36 1.90 -9.16 16.82
C VAL A 36 0.70 -9.27 15.85
N ALA A 37 -0.41 -9.92 16.22
CA ALA A 37 -1.62 -10.00 15.39
C ALA A 37 -2.54 -8.75 15.51
N LYS A 38 -2.34 -7.92 16.54
CA LYS A 38 -3.20 -6.75 16.82
C LYS A 38 -2.82 -5.56 15.95
N TRP A 39 -1.54 -5.42 15.60
CA TRP A 39 -0.99 -4.24 14.95
C TRP A 39 -1.41 -4.07 13.49
N GLN A 40 -1.48 -5.16 12.73
CA GLN A 40 -1.84 -5.15 11.31
C GLN A 40 -3.31 -4.71 11.10
N ILE A 41 -4.20 -5.22 11.97
CA ILE A 41 -5.61 -4.81 12.03
C ILE A 41 -5.75 -3.34 12.48
N GLN A 42 -4.87 -2.87 13.37
CA GLN A 42 -4.91 -1.49 13.84
C GLN A 42 -4.64 -0.46 12.74
N GLN A 43 -3.72 -0.72 11.81
CA GLN A 43 -3.49 0.20 10.68
C GLN A 43 -4.74 0.38 9.83
N LEU A 44 -5.36 -0.72 9.36
CA LEU A 44 -6.54 -0.63 8.49
C LEU A 44 -7.73 0.01 9.21
N HIS A 45 -7.92 -0.28 10.50
CA HIS A 45 -8.96 0.37 11.31
C HIS A 45 -8.68 1.87 11.50
N LEU A 46 -7.41 2.26 11.68
CA LEU A 46 -7.03 3.66 11.79
C LEU A 46 -7.34 4.39 10.48
N GLU A 47 -6.90 3.85 9.35
CA GLU A 47 -7.13 4.41 8.01
C GLU A 47 -8.64 4.55 7.72
N GLU A 48 -9.42 3.51 8.01
CA GLU A 48 -10.88 3.54 7.84
C GLU A 48 -11.54 4.59 8.75
N ARG A 49 -11.17 4.61 10.03
CA ARG A 49 -11.71 5.59 10.98
C ARG A 49 -11.38 7.01 10.54
N LEU A 50 -10.13 7.27 10.17
CA LEU A 50 -9.70 8.57 9.67
C LEU A 50 -10.48 8.96 8.42
N LEU A 51 -10.71 8.05 7.45
CA LEU A 51 -11.53 8.29 6.27
C LEU A 51 -12.97 8.67 6.62
N ARG A 52 -13.56 7.99 7.61
CA ARG A 52 -14.99 8.15 7.95
C ARG A 52 -15.28 9.32 8.88
N THR A 53 -14.37 9.66 9.80
CA THR A 53 -14.68 10.59 10.89
C THR A 53 -13.84 11.87 10.89
N SER A 54 -12.69 11.91 10.21
CA SER A 54 -11.84 13.10 10.18
C SER A 54 -12.24 14.04 9.04
N SER A 55 -12.02 15.35 9.23
CA SER A 55 -12.09 16.37 8.17
C SER A 55 -10.71 16.78 7.63
N HIS A 56 -9.62 16.30 8.24
CA HIS A 56 -8.25 16.65 7.87
C HIS A 56 -7.72 15.78 6.74
N ASN A 57 -6.72 16.28 6.01
CA ASN A 57 -5.95 15.46 5.08
C ASN A 57 -4.78 14.80 5.81
N TRP A 58 -4.54 13.53 5.51
CA TRP A 58 -3.52 12.70 6.17
C TRP A 58 -2.60 12.07 5.13
N CYS A 59 -1.33 12.00 5.47
CA CYS A 59 -0.40 11.06 4.86
C CYS A 59 0.17 10.17 5.95
N ILE A 60 0.04 8.85 5.77
CA ILE A 60 0.50 7.85 6.72
C ILE A 60 1.55 7.01 6.01
N VAL A 61 2.72 6.87 6.63
CA VAL A 61 3.82 6.05 6.11
C VAL A 61 4.17 5.03 7.17
N ASN A 62 3.92 3.75 6.86
CA ASN A 62 4.11 2.65 7.79
C ASN A 62 5.03 1.59 7.19
N ASP A 63 5.71 0.90 8.09
CA ASP A 63 6.44 -0.32 7.77
C ASP A 63 5.45 -1.48 7.60
N GLY A 64 5.92 -2.53 6.94
CA GLY A 64 5.17 -3.75 6.72
C GLY A 64 4.92 -4.53 8.00
N THR A 65 4.57 -5.79 7.84
CA THR A 65 4.18 -6.66 8.94
C THR A 65 5.37 -7.41 9.50
N ASN A 66 5.39 -7.71 10.81
CA ASN A 66 6.49 -8.48 11.42
C ASN A 66 6.62 -9.91 10.86
N GLN A 67 5.57 -10.45 10.27
CA GLN A 67 5.51 -11.77 9.65
C GLN A 67 4.74 -11.69 8.33
N PRO A 68 4.96 -12.60 7.38
CA PRO A 68 4.18 -12.67 6.15
C PRO A 68 2.68 -12.69 6.46
N THR A 69 1.90 -11.89 5.76
CA THR A 69 0.47 -11.74 5.99
C THR A 69 -0.23 -11.46 4.67
N ILE A 70 -1.38 -12.08 4.45
CA ILE A 70 -2.19 -11.91 3.25
C ILE A 70 -3.24 -10.84 3.53
N VAL A 71 -3.23 -9.77 2.74
CA VAL A 71 -4.23 -8.69 2.79
C VAL A 71 -5.10 -8.74 1.53
N MET A 72 -6.30 -9.26 1.69
CA MET A 72 -7.29 -9.38 0.63
C MET A 72 -8.09 -8.08 0.46
N GLY A 73 -8.46 -7.77 -0.79
CA GLY A 73 -9.46 -6.73 -1.06
C GLY A 73 -10.83 -7.11 -0.50
N VAL A 74 -11.70 -6.12 -0.27
CA VAL A 74 -13.02 -6.32 0.38
C VAL A 74 -13.89 -7.40 -0.30
N SER A 75 -13.79 -7.53 -1.63
CA SER A 75 -14.56 -8.50 -2.43
C SER A 75 -13.79 -9.79 -2.74
N GLY A 76 -12.57 -9.94 -2.22
CA GLY A 76 -11.72 -11.09 -2.51
C GLY A 76 -12.25 -12.39 -1.88
N LYS A 77 -12.27 -13.46 -2.67
CA LYS A 77 -12.65 -14.80 -2.23
C LYS A 77 -11.41 -15.66 -2.03
N PRO A 78 -11.18 -16.24 -0.82
CA PRO A 78 -9.96 -16.99 -0.54
C PRO A 78 -9.71 -18.13 -1.52
N ALA A 79 -10.73 -18.92 -1.84
CA ALA A 79 -10.62 -20.07 -2.73
C ALA A 79 -10.12 -19.73 -4.16
N GLU A 80 -10.42 -18.51 -4.64
CA GLU A 80 -10.04 -18.03 -5.97
C GLU A 80 -8.64 -17.40 -5.98
N LEU A 81 -8.14 -16.92 -4.82
CA LEU A 81 -6.97 -16.05 -4.76
C LEU A 81 -5.79 -16.64 -3.99
N LEU A 82 -6.01 -17.67 -3.17
CA LEU A 82 -5.01 -18.22 -2.27
C LEU A 82 -4.76 -19.70 -2.54
N GLU A 83 -3.52 -20.13 -2.34
CA GLU A 83 -3.17 -21.54 -2.18
C GLU A 83 -3.50 -21.99 -0.75
N ILE A 84 -4.74 -22.47 -0.58
CA ILE A 84 -5.35 -22.70 0.74
C ILE A 84 -4.55 -23.68 1.60
N GLU A 85 -4.04 -24.76 1.01
CA GLU A 85 -3.29 -25.79 1.76
C GLU A 85 -1.99 -25.22 2.33
N SER A 86 -1.19 -24.54 1.52
CA SER A 86 0.06 -23.89 1.96
C SER A 86 -0.21 -22.82 3.01
N VAL A 87 -1.21 -21.95 2.78
CA VAL A 87 -1.60 -20.90 3.74
C VAL A 87 -1.99 -21.46 5.10
N LEU A 88 -2.71 -22.58 5.13
CA LEU A 88 -3.10 -23.25 6.38
C LEU A 88 -1.93 -23.98 7.04
N CYS A 89 -1.08 -24.65 6.25
CA CYS A 89 0.09 -25.38 6.74
C CYS A 89 1.07 -24.45 7.46
N ASP A 90 1.38 -23.32 6.82
CA ASP A 90 2.34 -22.33 7.31
C ASP A 90 1.69 -21.28 8.22
N GLN A 91 0.39 -21.42 8.50
CA GLN A 91 -0.40 -20.56 9.40
C GLN A 91 -0.31 -19.07 9.04
N ILE A 92 -0.31 -18.76 7.73
CA ILE A 92 -0.22 -17.39 7.24
C ILE A 92 -1.51 -16.63 7.60
N PRO A 93 -1.43 -15.50 8.33
CA PRO A 93 -2.61 -14.70 8.64
C PRO A 93 -3.25 -14.16 7.37
N VAL A 94 -4.59 -14.22 7.31
CA VAL A 94 -5.38 -13.69 6.21
C VAL A 94 -6.35 -12.66 6.75
N MET A 95 -6.28 -11.44 6.21
CA MET A 95 -7.15 -10.34 6.60
C MET A 95 -7.79 -9.68 5.38
N ARG A 96 -8.91 -8.97 5.59
CA ARG A 96 -9.57 -8.17 4.56
C ARG A 96 -9.41 -6.69 4.87
N ARG A 97 -9.08 -5.91 3.85
CA ARG A 97 -9.15 -4.44 3.93
C ARG A 97 -10.50 -3.93 3.44
N PHE A 98 -10.84 -2.71 3.87
CA PHE A 98 -12.10 -2.04 3.51
C PHE A 98 -12.10 -1.43 2.10
N THR A 99 -10.94 -1.39 1.42
CA THR A 99 -10.79 -0.94 0.03
C THR A 99 -10.91 -2.09 -0.96
N GLY A 100 -11.26 -1.75 -2.21
CA GLY A 100 -11.31 -2.70 -3.32
C GLY A 100 -9.92 -3.11 -3.83
N GLY A 101 -9.88 -3.80 -4.97
CA GLY A 101 -8.64 -4.24 -5.63
C GLY A 101 -8.24 -5.67 -5.28
N GLY A 102 -7.03 -6.06 -5.70
CA GLY A 102 -6.53 -7.44 -5.60
C GLY A 102 -6.06 -7.84 -4.20
N THR A 103 -5.52 -9.05 -4.09
CA THR A 103 -4.84 -9.54 -2.89
C THR A 103 -3.35 -9.22 -2.97
N VAL A 104 -2.77 -8.86 -1.84
CA VAL A 104 -1.31 -8.68 -1.69
C VAL A 104 -0.83 -9.51 -0.52
N LEU A 105 0.40 -10.01 -0.62
CA LEU A 105 1.15 -10.52 0.51
C LEU A 105 2.09 -9.42 0.98
N VAL A 106 2.16 -9.25 2.30
CA VAL A 106 2.90 -8.17 2.96
C VAL A 106 3.78 -8.78 4.04
N ASP A 107 4.96 -8.22 4.23
CA ASP A 107 6.01 -8.74 5.08
C ASP A 107 6.88 -7.57 5.63
N PRO A 108 7.96 -7.82 6.40
CA PRO A 108 8.79 -6.73 6.92
C PRO A 108 9.46 -5.88 5.83
N GLY A 109 9.61 -6.45 4.62
CA GLY A 109 10.16 -5.80 3.44
C GLY A 109 9.15 -4.96 2.65
N THR A 110 7.92 -4.84 3.15
CA THR A 110 6.86 -4.03 2.52
C THR A 110 6.79 -2.64 3.15
N ILE A 111 6.50 -1.61 2.34
CA ILE A 111 6.30 -0.23 2.80
C ILE A 111 4.91 0.24 2.38
N PHE A 112 4.16 0.83 3.30
CA PHE A 112 2.86 1.42 3.00
C PHE A 112 2.91 2.94 2.99
N VAL A 113 2.25 3.53 2.01
CA VAL A 113 1.97 4.96 1.96
C VAL A 113 0.48 5.16 1.70
N THR A 114 -0.19 5.83 2.61
CA THR A 114 -1.63 6.08 2.57
C THR A 114 -1.89 7.58 2.52
N PHE A 115 -2.63 8.03 1.50
CA PHE A 115 -3.18 9.38 1.43
C PHE A 115 -4.67 9.34 1.71
N ILE A 116 -5.12 10.12 2.70
CA ILE A 116 -6.54 10.32 3.02
C ILE A 116 -6.86 11.78 2.78
N CYS A 117 -7.69 12.09 1.79
CA CYS A 117 -7.88 13.46 1.34
C CYS A 117 -9.35 13.82 1.18
N ASN A 118 -9.68 15.08 1.44
CA ASN A 118 -10.92 15.67 0.97
C ASN A 118 -10.91 15.73 -0.57
N LYS A 119 -12.09 15.64 -1.19
CA LYS A 119 -12.24 15.59 -2.66
C LYS A 119 -11.60 16.78 -3.37
N ASP A 120 -11.54 17.92 -2.71
CA ASP A 120 -11.04 19.22 -3.17
C ASP A 120 -9.64 19.55 -2.63
N ALA A 121 -9.03 18.65 -1.85
CA ALA A 121 -7.71 18.84 -1.28
C ALA A 121 -6.60 19.00 -2.32
N VAL A 122 -6.80 18.40 -3.51
CA VAL A 122 -5.84 18.50 -4.61
C VAL A 122 -6.55 19.05 -5.84
N ALA A 123 -6.13 20.24 -6.26
CA ALA A 123 -6.73 20.94 -7.37
C ALA A 123 -6.65 20.12 -8.67
N GLY A 124 -7.78 20.03 -9.38
CA GLY A 124 -7.87 19.36 -10.68
C GLY A 124 -7.96 17.83 -10.63
N ILE A 125 -7.90 17.20 -9.45
CA ILE A 125 -8.08 15.75 -9.34
C ILE A 125 -9.56 15.40 -9.29
N GLN A 126 -9.98 14.58 -10.24
CA GLN A 126 -11.28 13.92 -10.16
C GLN A 126 -11.19 12.73 -9.21
N PRO A 127 -12.17 12.49 -8.34
CA PRO A 127 -12.13 11.42 -7.34
C PRO A 127 -12.44 10.06 -7.99
N TYR A 128 -11.61 9.65 -8.93
CA TYR A 128 -11.62 8.35 -9.61
C TYR A 128 -10.24 7.69 -9.46
N PRO A 129 -10.13 6.36 -9.57
CA PRO A 129 -8.86 5.66 -9.35
C PRO A 129 -7.71 6.19 -10.21
N GLN A 130 -7.89 6.29 -11.54
CA GLN A 130 -6.81 6.66 -12.45
C GLN A 130 -6.25 8.08 -12.23
N PRO A 131 -7.08 9.14 -12.04
CA PRO A 131 -6.57 10.47 -11.72
C PRO A 131 -5.80 10.53 -10.39
N ILE A 132 -6.32 9.85 -9.35
CA ILE A 132 -5.66 9.77 -8.04
C ILE A 132 -4.30 9.09 -8.19
N MET A 133 -4.24 7.96 -8.90
CA MET A 133 -3.02 7.21 -9.15
C MET A 133 -2.00 7.96 -10.00
N SER A 134 -2.46 8.74 -10.97
CA SER A 134 -1.60 9.58 -11.82
C SER A 134 -0.96 10.68 -10.98
N TRP A 135 -1.73 11.30 -10.09
CA TRP A 135 -1.20 12.29 -9.16
C TRP A 135 -0.17 11.71 -8.19
N SER A 136 -0.49 10.61 -7.51
CA SER A 136 0.46 9.97 -6.59
C SER A 136 1.66 9.40 -7.34
N GLY A 137 1.49 8.93 -8.59
CA GLY A 137 2.57 8.53 -9.48
C GLY A 137 3.51 9.70 -9.82
N ALA A 138 2.98 10.88 -10.13
CA ALA A 138 3.79 12.08 -10.37
C ALA A 138 4.58 12.51 -9.12
N LEU A 139 4.02 12.28 -7.93
CA LEU A 139 4.72 12.45 -6.66
C LEU A 139 5.84 11.41 -6.53
N TYR A 140 5.53 10.12 -6.60
CA TYR A 140 6.50 9.05 -6.43
C TYR A 140 7.64 9.11 -7.46
N ASN A 141 7.37 9.60 -8.67
CA ASN A 141 8.39 9.87 -9.67
C ASN A 141 9.53 10.76 -9.15
N LYS A 142 9.21 11.78 -8.35
CA LYS A 142 10.23 12.66 -7.73
C LYS A 142 11.03 11.94 -6.66
N VAL A 143 10.38 11.04 -5.91
CA VAL A 143 11.02 10.23 -4.86
C VAL A 143 12.02 9.26 -5.48
N PHE A 144 11.60 8.57 -6.55
CA PHE A 144 12.38 7.54 -7.23
C PHE A 144 13.27 8.07 -8.37
N GLN A 145 13.34 9.39 -8.56
CA GLN A 145 14.22 10.01 -9.53
C GLN A 145 15.68 9.59 -9.27
N GLY A 146 16.32 9.03 -10.30
CA GLY A 146 17.70 8.52 -10.23
C GLY A 146 17.86 7.12 -9.63
N ILE A 147 16.77 6.47 -9.20
CA ILE A 147 16.79 5.10 -8.65
C ILE A 147 16.46 4.07 -9.72
N GLY A 148 15.52 4.40 -10.61
CA GLY A 148 15.08 3.54 -11.68
C GLY A 148 14.01 4.20 -12.54
N ASP A 149 13.54 3.46 -13.54
CA ASP A 149 12.53 3.90 -14.50
C ASP A 149 11.11 3.77 -13.91
N PHE A 150 10.77 4.67 -12.98
CA PHE A 150 9.49 4.62 -12.27
C PHE A 150 8.33 5.10 -13.17
N HIS A 151 7.31 4.27 -13.35
CA HIS A 151 6.09 4.67 -14.05
C HIS A 151 4.83 4.07 -13.44
N LEU A 152 3.70 4.72 -13.71
CA LEU A 152 2.37 4.14 -13.52
C LEU A 152 2.00 3.36 -14.77
N ARG A 153 1.71 2.06 -14.61
CA ARG A 153 1.22 1.21 -15.70
C ARG A 153 -0.07 0.52 -15.28
N GLU A 154 -1.15 0.86 -15.97
CA GLU A 154 -2.51 0.52 -15.58
C GLU A 154 -2.80 0.87 -14.10
N ASN A 155 -2.82 -0.15 -13.23
CA ASN A 155 -3.12 0.00 -11.80
C ASN A 155 -1.89 -0.23 -10.89
N ASP A 156 -0.70 -0.35 -11.48
CA ASP A 156 0.52 -0.71 -10.75
C ASP A 156 1.60 0.35 -10.94
N TYR A 157 2.46 0.47 -9.93
CA TYR A 157 3.72 1.17 -10.11
C TYR A 157 4.80 0.17 -10.47
N VAL A 158 5.59 0.54 -11.48
CA VAL A 158 6.60 -0.31 -12.08
C VAL A 158 7.96 0.38 -12.09
N PHE A 159 9.03 -0.42 -12.03
CA PHE A 159 10.36 -0.04 -12.50
C PHE A 159 10.61 -0.75 -13.83
N GLY A 160 10.65 0.00 -14.93
CA GLY A 160 10.56 -0.56 -16.29
C GLY A 160 9.25 -1.35 -16.45
N ASP A 161 9.35 -2.65 -16.69
CA ASP A 161 8.17 -3.54 -16.83
C ASP A 161 7.82 -4.30 -15.55
N ARG A 162 8.66 -4.20 -14.50
CA ARG A 162 8.45 -4.97 -13.26
C ARG A 162 7.60 -4.21 -12.28
N LYS A 163 6.46 -4.79 -11.91
CA LYS A 163 5.64 -4.29 -10.80
C LYS A 163 6.43 -4.31 -9.50
N PHE A 164 6.44 -3.19 -8.80
CA PHE A 164 6.95 -3.08 -7.44
C PHE A 164 5.99 -2.38 -6.48
N GLY A 165 4.98 -1.67 -7.00
CA GLY A 165 3.95 -0.99 -6.21
C GLY A 165 2.53 -1.43 -6.57
N GLY A 166 1.73 -1.75 -5.55
CA GLY A 166 0.31 -2.07 -5.67
C GLY A 166 -0.56 -0.96 -5.08
N ASN A 167 -1.71 -0.69 -5.71
CA ASN A 167 -2.59 0.40 -5.32
C ASN A 167 -4.00 -0.07 -4.98
N ALA A 168 -4.63 0.58 -4.00
CA ALA A 168 -6.04 0.41 -3.70
C ALA A 168 -6.65 1.72 -3.22
N GLN A 169 -7.90 1.97 -3.62
CA GLN A 169 -8.63 3.17 -3.25
C GLN A 169 -10.02 2.85 -2.70
N SER A 170 -10.54 3.78 -1.91
CA SER A 170 -11.97 3.90 -1.61
C SER A 170 -12.38 5.37 -1.72
N ILE A 171 -13.48 5.63 -2.42
CA ILE A 171 -13.98 6.96 -2.70
C ILE A 171 -15.36 7.08 -2.06
N THR A 172 -15.50 8.09 -1.20
CA THR A 172 -16.76 8.48 -0.57
C THR A 172 -17.24 9.79 -1.19
N LYS A 173 -18.45 10.25 -0.80
CA LYS A 173 -19.03 11.50 -1.31
C LYS A 173 -18.10 12.72 -1.19
N ASN A 174 -17.34 12.82 -0.09
CA ASN A 174 -16.57 14.02 0.23
C ASN A 174 -15.06 13.78 0.30
N ARG A 175 -14.63 12.52 0.36
CA ARG A 175 -13.25 12.15 0.68
C ARG A 175 -12.84 10.89 -0.05
N TRP A 176 -11.57 10.75 -0.33
CA TRP A 176 -11.00 9.55 -0.92
C TRP A 176 -9.78 9.12 -0.13
N ILE A 177 -9.48 7.83 -0.29
CA ILE A 177 -8.28 7.23 0.27
C ILE A 177 -7.53 6.47 -0.82
N HIS A 178 -6.20 6.56 -0.80
CA HIS A 178 -5.30 5.90 -1.73
C HIS A 178 -4.14 5.30 -0.96
N HIS A 179 -4.07 3.97 -0.91
CA HIS A 179 -2.96 3.27 -0.24
C HIS A 179 -2.11 2.62 -1.32
N THR A 180 -0.80 2.77 -1.17
CA THR A 180 0.20 2.11 -1.99
C THR A 180 1.05 1.21 -1.12
N SER A 181 1.22 -0.04 -1.55
CA SER A 181 2.20 -0.97 -0.98
C SER A 181 3.39 -1.08 -1.92
N PHE A 182 4.59 -0.79 -1.43
CA PHE A 182 5.84 -0.97 -2.17
C PHE A 182 6.58 -2.20 -1.66
N LEU A 183 6.97 -3.07 -2.59
CA LEU A 183 7.85 -4.20 -2.31
C LEU A 183 9.30 -3.67 -2.33
N TRP A 184 9.92 -3.59 -1.15
CA TRP A 184 11.28 -3.04 -1.01
C TRP A 184 12.33 -4.15 -0.92
N ASP A 185 12.10 -5.12 -0.05
CA ASP A 185 12.99 -6.27 0.18
C ASP A 185 12.15 -7.50 0.55
N TYR A 186 11.26 -7.88 -0.38
CA TYR A 186 10.28 -8.95 -0.14
C TYR A 186 10.89 -10.32 -0.43
N GLU A 187 10.44 -11.33 0.31
CA GLU A 187 10.82 -12.72 0.04
C GLU A 187 10.01 -13.26 -1.15
N VAL A 188 10.66 -13.93 -2.12
CA VAL A 188 9.99 -14.36 -3.35
C VAL A 188 9.10 -15.58 -3.10
N GLN A 189 9.54 -16.50 -2.25
CA GLN A 189 8.80 -17.72 -1.88
C GLN A 189 7.42 -17.43 -1.29
N ASN A 190 7.33 -16.28 -0.64
CA ASN A 190 6.15 -15.71 -0.05
C ASN A 190 5.03 -15.46 -1.10
N MET A 191 5.36 -15.37 -2.39
CA MET A 191 4.37 -15.26 -3.47
C MET A 191 3.65 -16.58 -3.78
N ASP A 192 4.21 -17.73 -3.36
CA ASP A 192 3.63 -19.06 -3.62
C ASP A 192 2.33 -19.30 -2.85
N TYR A 193 2.01 -18.44 -1.87
CA TYR A 193 0.72 -18.46 -1.18
C TYR A 193 -0.44 -17.89 -2.01
N LEU A 194 -0.14 -17.20 -3.13
CA LEU A 194 -1.11 -16.49 -3.94
C LEU A 194 -1.31 -17.18 -5.30
N LYS A 195 -2.57 -17.35 -5.68
CA LYS A 195 -2.94 -17.75 -7.03
C LYS A 195 -2.73 -16.61 -8.01
N LEU A 196 -2.38 -16.95 -9.25
CA LEU A 196 -2.39 -15.98 -10.34
C LEU A 196 -3.82 -15.42 -10.51
N PRO A 197 -3.97 -14.09 -10.65
CA PRO A 197 -5.28 -13.50 -10.85
C PRO A 197 -5.86 -13.95 -12.20
N ALA A 198 -7.17 -14.18 -12.24
CA ALA A 198 -7.87 -14.58 -13.47
C ALA A 198 -7.66 -13.61 -14.65
N ARG A 199 -7.35 -12.35 -14.37
CA ARG A 199 -6.97 -11.34 -15.36
C ARG A 199 -5.61 -10.78 -14.99
N VAL A 200 -4.59 -11.19 -15.74
CA VAL A 200 -3.23 -10.65 -15.66
C VAL A 200 -3.12 -9.50 -16.66
N PRO A 201 -2.64 -8.30 -16.26
CA PRO A 201 -2.33 -7.22 -17.20
C PRO A 201 -1.34 -7.70 -18.27
N GLU A 202 -1.56 -7.33 -19.53
CA GLU A 202 -0.75 -7.80 -20.67
C GLU A 202 0.75 -7.54 -20.48
N TYR A 203 1.09 -6.41 -19.85
CA TYR A 203 2.48 -6.06 -19.62
C TYR A 203 3.23 -6.97 -18.66
N ARG A 204 2.53 -7.73 -17.81
CA ARG A 204 3.16 -8.68 -16.88
C ARG A 204 3.49 -10.02 -17.53
N LEU A 205 3.13 -10.21 -18.80
CA LEU A 205 3.37 -11.43 -19.57
C LEU A 205 4.67 -11.39 -20.37
N VAL A 206 5.38 -10.27 -20.33
CA VAL A 206 6.64 -9.98 -21.03
C VAL A 206 7.78 -10.00 -20.04
#